data_AF-A0A4Y2KRA6-F1
#
_entry.id   AF-A0A4Y2KRA6-F1
#
_cell.length_a   1.000
_cell.length_b   1.000
_cell.length_c   1.000
_cell.angle_alpha   90.00
_cell.angle_beta   90.00
_cell.angle_gamma   90.00
#
_symmetry.space_group_name_H-M   'P 1'
#
loop_
_entity.id
_entity.type
_entity.pdbx_description
1 polymer ?
#
loop_
_entity_poly.entity_id
_entity_poly.type
_entity_poly.pdbx_seq_one_letter_code
_entity_poly.pdbx_strand_id
1 'polypeptide(L)'
;MPDLHLKRKRRSHENVDRPKSARVQERVELHVQLESPAADSVGERQCQLTTADRQFAVVGVLGSSKSCQLRAHKACHSEPLSDEIPQTKGELDNTCAKIQKINRCITNELKTCYLKDEELVDDDANWLEWRQANLNVYLPICEKDSDLYSKFLSSMTCIKNILKDSFMEESCESAVDDAFHVLEERLDRRLKGENNTVIDLYENCLSSLLACNCGINLHFRDCGSDARTVVFQMLKSAQDWKRKCPSDIRSEILEWLDYLSSFTRRDIPVKDYLKTNIF
;
A
#
# COMPACT_ATOMS: atom_id res chain seq x y z
N MET A 1 15.80 -99.66 -25.92
CA MET A 1 16.44 -99.62 -27.26
C MET A 1 15.55 -98.79 -28.18
N PRO A 2 16.05 -97.76 -28.90
CA PRO A 2 17.39 -97.19 -28.94
C PRO A 2 17.52 -95.80 -28.30
N ASP A 3 18.75 -95.52 -27.87
CA ASP A 3 19.33 -94.22 -27.52
C ASP A 3 19.33 -93.22 -28.68
N LEU A 4 19.24 -91.92 -28.37
CA LEU A 4 19.92 -90.88 -29.14
C LEU A 4 20.46 -89.77 -28.22
N HIS A 5 21.78 -89.83 -28.14
CA HIS A 5 22.81 -89.03 -27.54
C HIS A 5 22.96 -87.55 -28.01
N LEU A 6 23.54 -86.73 -27.09
CA LEU A 6 24.52 -85.62 -27.27
C LEU A 6 23.98 -84.25 -27.78
N LYS A 7 24.44 -83.05 -27.38
CA LYS A 7 25.66 -82.57 -26.67
C LYS A 7 25.56 -81.03 -26.42
N ARG A 8 26.14 -80.56 -25.28
CA ARG A 8 26.92 -79.29 -25.07
C ARG A 8 26.23 -77.92 -25.32
N LYS A 9 26.56 -76.76 -24.70
CA LYS A 9 27.74 -76.27 -23.96
C LYS A 9 27.39 -74.92 -23.24
N ARG A 10 27.95 -74.73 -22.03
CA ARG A 10 28.58 -73.52 -21.41
C ARG A 10 27.96 -72.10 -21.48
N ARG A 11 27.84 -71.54 -20.25
CA ARG A 11 28.27 -70.23 -19.69
C ARG A 11 27.94 -68.92 -20.45
N SER A 12 27.32 -67.97 -19.73
CA SER A 12 27.87 -66.62 -19.53
C SER A 12 27.23 -65.93 -18.32
N HIS A 13 28.01 -65.06 -17.68
CA HIS A 13 27.65 -64.12 -16.62
C HIS A 13 26.60 -63.10 -17.10
N GLU A 14 25.82 -62.54 -16.18
CA GLU A 14 25.79 -61.09 -15.95
C GLU A 14 25.01 -60.73 -14.67
N ASN A 15 25.70 -60.02 -13.79
CA ASN A 15 25.12 -59.26 -12.69
C ASN A 15 24.49 -58.01 -13.29
N VAL A 16 23.26 -57.67 -12.89
CA VAL A 16 22.76 -56.30 -13.04
C VAL A 16 22.22 -55.82 -11.71
N ASP A 17 22.92 -54.79 -11.23
CA ASP A 17 22.67 -54.02 -10.04
C ASP A 17 21.28 -53.39 -9.98
N ARG A 18 20.77 -53.33 -8.75
CA ARG A 18 19.51 -52.73 -8.33
C ARG A 18 19.75 -51.25 -8.00
N PRO A 19 19.15 -50.27 -8.70
CA PRO A 19 19.24 -48.88 -8.27
C PRO A 19 18.27 -48.60 -7.12
N LYS A 20 18.80 -48.04 -6.04
CA LYS A 20 18.05 -47.42 -4.95
C LYS A 20 17.36 -46.17 -5.47
N SER A 21 16.04 -46.09 -5.26
CA SER A 21 15.23 -44.90 -5.54
C SER A 21 15.59 -43.80 -4.55
N ALA A 22 16.26 -42.76 -5.04
CA ALA A 22 16.41 -41.48 -4.36
C ALA A 22 15.28 -40.56 -4.84
N ARG A 23 14.42 -40.11 -3.93
CA ARG A 23 13.47 -39.03 -4.19
C ARG A 23 14.24 -37.72 -4.21
N VAL A 24 14.52 -37.21 -5.40
CA VAL A 24 14.96 -35.84 -5.62
C VAL A 24 13.70 -34.97 -5.60
N GLN A 25 13.55 -34.13 -4.57
CA GLN A 25 12.66 -32.97 -4.62
C GLN A 25 13.36 -31.91 -5.46
N GLU A 26 13.07 -31.92 -6.76
CA GLU A 26 13.46 -30.88 -7.68
C GLU A 26 12.57 -29.65 -7.42
N ARG A 27 13.16 -28.59 -6.87
CA ARG A 27 12.55 -27.25 -6.86
C ARG A 27 12.50 -26.77 -8.31
N VAL A 28 11.31 -26.82 -8.91
CA VAL A 28 11.03 -26.06 -10.13
C VAL A 28 10.91 -24.59 -9.72
N GLU A 29 11.99 -23.83 -9.86
CA GLU A 29 11.92 -22.38 -9.91
C GLU A 29 11.31 -21.99 -11.26
N LEU A 30 10.04 -21.60 -11.26
CA LEU A 30 9.41 -20.94 -12.40
C LEU A 30 10.05 -19.55 -12.54
N HIS A 31 11.11 -19.44 -13.35
CA HIS A 31 11.55 -18.15 -13.89
C HIS A 31 10.54 -17.75 -14.97
N VAL A 32 9.54 -16.96 -14.60
CA VAL A 32 8.72 -16.22 -15.57
C VAL A 32 9.56 -15.02 -15.98
N GLN A 33 10.15 -15.08 -17.18
CA GLN A 33 10.63 -13.88 -17.86
C GLN A 33 9.39 -13.13 -18.38
N LEU A 34 9.04 -12.01 -17.73
CA LEU A 34 8.10 -11.04 -18.26
C LEU A 34 8.80 -10.27 -19.38
N GLU A 35 8.62 -10.71 -20.63
CA GLU A 35 8.75 -9.82 -21.78
C GLU A 35 7.40 -9.10 -21.96
N SER A 36 7.43 -7.77 -21.89
CA SER A 36 6.26 -6.90 -22.01
C SER A 36 5.65 -6.97 -23.42
N PRO A 37 4.35 -7.26 -23.57
CA PRO A 37 3.62 -6.87 -24.76
C PRO A 37 3.20 -5.40 -24.65
N ALA A 38 3.40 -4.66 -25.73
CA ALA A 38 2.76 -3.37 -25.92
C ALA A 38 1.24 -3.58 -25.98
N ALA A 39 0.49 -2.88 -25.13
CA ALA A 39 -0.96 -2.84 -25.20
C ALA A 39 -1.44 -1.40 -25.00
N ASP A 40 -2.29 -0.99 -25.93
CA ASP A 40 -2.93 0.31 -26.05
C ASP A 40 -3.88 0.63 -24.89
N SER A 41 -3.94 1.92 -24.60
CA SER A 41 -4.79 2.66 -23.64
C SER A 41 -6.24 2.16 -23.48
N VAL A 42 -6.68 1.93 -22.23
CA VAL A 42 -7.99 2.36 -21.66
C VAL A 42 -7.91 2.32 -20.11
N GLY A 43 -8.02 3.49 -19.46
CA GLY A 43 -8.45 3.63 -18.05
C GLY A 43 -7.37 3.98 -17.03
N GLU A 44 -6.99 5.27 -16.95
CA GLU A 44 -6.07 5.83 -15.94
C GLU A 44 -6.55 5.53 -14.50
N ARG A 45 -5.94 4.54 -13.83
CA ARG A 45 -6.11 4.28 -12.39
C ARG A 45 -4.93 4.90 -11.63
N GLN A 46 -4.96 6.22 -11.53
CA GLN A 46 -3.90 7.00 -10.89
C GLN A 46 -3.80 6.80 -9.37
N CYS A 47 -2.59 6.49 -8.89
CA CYS A 47 -2.16 6.76 -7.52
C CYS A 47 -1.74 8.24 -7.34
N GLN A 48 -2.54 9.18 -7.84
CA GLN A 48 -2.47 10.52 -7.24
C GLN A 48 -2.91 10.36 -5.77
N LEU A 49 -2.51 11.32 -4.94
CA LEU A 49 -3.38 11.75 -3.84
C LEU A 49 -4.69 12.29 -4.46
N THR A 50 -5.48 11.45 -5.14
CA THR A 50 -6.70 11.81 -5.86
C THR A 50 -7.67 12.42 -4.88
N THR A 51 -8.03 13.67 -5.11
CA THR A 51 -8.99 14.46 -4.34
C THR A 51 -10.41 13.89 -4.31
N ALA A 52 -10.68 12.71 -4.89
CA ALA A 52 -11.95 12.04 -4.74
C ALA A 52 -11.94 11.12 -3.50
N ASP A 53 -12.94 11.31 -2.65
CA ASP A 53 -13.46 10.38 -1.64
C ASP A 53 -12.89 10.39 -0.20
N ARG A 54 -12.96 11.48 0.59
CA ARG A 54 -12.25 11.44 1.90
C ARG A 54 -12.92 12.18 3.08
N GLN A 55 -13.88 11.58 3.77
CA GLN A 55 -14.27 12.14 5.08
C GLN A 55 -13.26 11.65 6.12
N PHE A 56 -12.40 12.51 6.67
CA PHE A 56 -11.40 12.12 7.67
C PHE A 56 -11.91 12.32 9.11
N ALA A 57 -11.66 11.34 9.98
CA ALA A 57 -11.72 11.49 11.43
C ALA A 57 -10.34 11.87 11.97
N VAL A 58 -10.16 13.12 12.39
CA VAL A 58 -8.96 13.59 13.08
C VAL A 58 -9.04 13.21 14.56
N VAL A 59 -7.93 12.73 15.11
CA VAL A 59 -7.65 12.83 16.56
C VAL A 59 -7.21 14.27 16.83
N GLY A 60 -8.17 15.18 16.84
CA GLY A 60 -7.95 16.62 16.93
C GLY A 60 -9.26 17.30 17.22
N VAL A 61 -9.60 17.37 18.51
CA VAL A 61 -10.89 17.82 19.07
C VAL A 61 -12.08 16.98 18.55
N LEU A 62 -12.42 15.95 19.34
CA LEU A 62 -13.62 15.11 19.21
C LEU A 62 -14.84 15.91 18.69
N GLY A 63 -15.25 15.67 17.43
CA GLY A 63 -16.60 15.97 16.95
C GLY A 63 -16.89 17.36 16.38
N SER A 64 -15.91 18.15 15.94
CA SER A 64 -16.21 19.40 15.22
C SER A 64 -16.73 19.13 13.79
N SER A 65 -17.73 19.89 13.34
CA SER A 65 -18.26 19.80 11.97
C SER A 65 -17.18 20.08 10.91
N LYS A 66 -17.34 19.51 9.72
CA LYS A 66 -16.53 19.79 8.53
C LYS A 66 -16.56 21.27 8.16
N SER A 67 -17.69 21.94 8.34
CA SER A 67 -17.81 23.39 8.15
C SER A 67 -16.88 24.16 9.10
N CYS A 68 -16.77 23.73 10.36
CA CYS A 68 -15.81 24.28 11.31
C CYS A 68 -14.36 23.99 10.91
N GLN A 69 -14.06 22.77 10.47
CA GLN A 69 -12.74 22.40 10.00
C GLN A 69 -12.31 23.24 8.80
N LEU A 70 -13.18 23.37 7.78
CA LEU A 70 -12.92 24.20 6.60
C LEU A 70 -12.62 25.65 6.99
N ARG A 71 -13.46 26.24 7.85
CA ARG A 71 -13.28 27.61 8.32
C ARG A 71 -11.96 27.78 9.08
N ALA A 72 -11.65 26.86 9.99
CA ALA A 72 -10.41 26.89 10.77
C ALA A 72 -9.19 26.78 9.85
N HIS A 73 -9.20 25.84 8.91
CA HIS A 73 -8.12 25.69 7.92
C HIS A 73 -7.97 26.94 7.06
N LYS A 74 -9.05 27.52 6.53
CA LYS A 74 -9.02 28.77 5.76
C LYS A 74 -8.47 29.94 6.58
N ALA A 75 -8.88 30.09 7.84
CA ALA A 75 -8.40 31.14 8.74
C ALA A 75 -6.91 31.00 9.09
N CYS A 76 -6.44 29.76 9.23
CA CYS A 76 -5.07 29.45 9.64
C CYS A 76 -4.08 29.31 8.49
N HIS A 77 -4.54 29.49 7.25
CA HIS A 77 -3.73 29.33 6.05
C HIS A 77 -2.96 30.62 5.68
N SER A 78 -2.16 31.14 6.62
CA SER A 78 -1.42 32.38 6.40
C SER A 78 -0.13 32.20 5.57
N GLU A 79 0.42 30.99 5.53
CA GLU A 79 1.66 30.67 4.81
C GLU A 79 1.50 29.36 4.03
N PRO A 80 1.90 29.30 2.75
CA PRO A 80 1.89 28.06 2.01
C PRO A 80 2.91 27.09 2.61
N LEU A 81 2.44 25.88 2.91
CA LEU A 81 3.33 24.73 3.09
C LEU A 81 3.91 24.38 1.72
N SER A 82 5.21 24.09 1.68
CA SER A 82 5.82 23.60 0.44
C SER A 82 5.27 22.20 0.16
N ASP A 83 4.91 21.95 -1.09
CA ASP A 83 4.53 20.62 -1.56
C ASP A 83 5.76 19.71 -1.76
N GLU A 84 6.98 20.28 -1.66
CA GLU A 84 8.20 19.51 -1.77
C GLU A 84 8.59 18.85 -0.45
N ILE A 85 9.07 17.61 -0.57
CA ILE A 85 9.72 16.92 0.54
C ILE A 85 11.01 17.68 0.93
N PRO A 86 11.20 17.99 2.22
CA PRO A 86 12.44 18.57 2.73
C PRO A 86 13.66 17.73 2.35
N GLN A 87 14.73 18.37 1.91
CA GLN A 87 15.99 17.70 1.57
C GLN A 87 17.06 17.84 2.65
N THR A 88 16.90 18.83 3.54
CA THR A 88 17.87 19.13 4.59
C THR A 88 17.19 19.18 5.95
N LYS A 89 17.98 18.98 7.02
CA LYS A 89 17.49 19.13 8.39
C LYS A 89 16.89 20.52 8.63
N GLY A 90 17.52 21.56 8.08
CA GLY A 90 17.05 22.94 8.22
C GLY A 90 15.69 23.16 7.55
N GLU A 91 15.49 22.60 6.34
CA GLU A 91 14.19 22.62 5.67
C GLU A 91 13.13 21.85 6.46
N LEU A 92 13.48 20.67 6.98
CA LEU A 92 12.56 19.87 7.80
C LEU A 92 12.15 20.62 9.08
N ASP A 93 13.11 21.19 9.81
CA ASP A 93 12.84 21.96 11.03
C ASP A 93 11.94 23.17 10.73
N ASN A 94 12.15 23.85 9.61
CA ASN A 94 11.31 24.97 9.15
C ASN A 94 9.89 24.51 8.79
N THR A 95 9.76 23.42 8.03
CA THR A 95 8.46 22.81 7.70
C THR A 95 7.71 22.40 8.95
N CYS A 96 8.39 21.77 9.91
CA CYS A 96 7.80 21.38 11.19
C CYS A 96 7.33 22.57 12.02
N ALA A 97 8.09 23.66 12.08
CA ALA A 97 7.67 24.88 12.77
C ALA A 97 6.38 25.46 12.16
N LYS A 98 6.27 25.49 10.83
CA LYS A 98 5.07 25.94 10.12
C LYS A 98 3.86 25.04 10.39
N ILE A 99 4.06 23.72 10.31
CA ILE A 99 2.99 22.74 10.53
C ILE A 99 2.48 22.79 11.97
N GLN A 100 3.37 22.91 12.95
CA GLN A 100 2.99 23.08 14.36
C GLN A 100 2.23 24.39 14.61
N LYS A 101 2.65 25.49 13.95
CA LYS A 101 1.95 26.79 14.00
C LYS A 101 0.53 26.67 13.42
N ILE A 102 0.39 26.07 12.24
CA ILE A 102 -0.91 25.85 11.58
C ILE A 102 -1.81 24.97 12.45
N ASN A 103 -1.30 23.83 12.93
CA ASN A 103 -2.08 22.91 13.77
C ASN A 103 -2.55 23.56 15.07
N ARG A 104 -1.71 24.38 15.71
CA ARG A 104 -2.09 25.15 16.90
C ARG A 104 -3.17 26.18 16.60
N CYS A 105 -3.07 26.88 15.47
CA CYS A 105 -4.09 27.81 15.01
C CYS A 105 -5.43 27.08 14.78
N ILE A 106 -5.43 25.99 14.00
CA ILE A 106 -6.64 25.22 13.70
C ILE A 106 -7.29 24.72 14.99
N THR A 107 -6.49 24.17 15.90
CA THR A 107 -6.98 23.71 17.21
C THR A 107 -7.64 24.82 18.02
N ASN A 108 -7.15 26.06 17.91
CA ASN A 108 -7.74 27.21 18.61
C ASN A 108 -9.03 27.69 17.94
N GLU A 109 -9.07 27.76 16.61
CA GLU A 109 -10.27 28.11 15.85
C GLU A 109 -11.40 27.08 16.05
N LEU A 110 -11.07 25.80 16.14
CA LEU A 110 -12.05 24.74 16.37
C LEU A 110 -12.70 24.84 17.75
N LYS A 111 -12.00 25.34 18.78
CA LYS A 111 -12.56 25.52 20.14
C LYS A 111 -13.68 26.56 20.21
N THR A 112 -13.71 27.50 19.26
CA THR A 112 -14.67 28.61 19.24
C THR A 112 -15.71 28.47 18.13
N CYS A 113 -15.66 27.38 17.37
CA CYS A 113 -16.59 27.13 16.27
C CYS A 113 -17.78 26.28 16.71
N TYR A 114 -18.99 26.78 16.45
CA TYR A 114 -20.27 26.12 16.78
C TYR A 114 -21.14 25.89 15.54
N LEU A 115 -20.54 25.89 14.34
CA LEU A 115 -21.26 25.62 13.10
C LEU A 115 -21.70 24.17 13.04
N LYS A 116 -22.89 23.92 12.51
CA LYS A 116 -23.33 22.57 12.15
C LYS A 116 -22.69 22.15 10.84
N ASP A 117 -22.66 20.85 10.59
CA ASP A 117 -22.28 20.33 9.29
C ASP A 117 -23.26 20.86 8.24
N GLU A 118 -22.69 21.57 7.26
CA GLU A 118 -23.36 21.94 6.03
C GLU A 118 -22.66 21.19 4.91
N GLU A 119 -23.39 20.93 3.84
CA GLU A 119 -22.83 20.28 2.66
C GLU A 119 -21.77 21.20 2.07
N LEU A 120 -20.52 20.74 2.08
CA LEU A 120 -19.42 21.49 1.48
C LEU A 120 -19.49 21.34 -0.04
N VAL A 121 -19.17 22.41 -0.76
CA VAL A 121 -18.92 22.34 -2.20
C VAL A 121 -17.72 21.41 -2.43
N ASP A 122 -17.76 20.58 -3.47
CA ASP A 122 -16.76 19.56 -3.77
C ASP A 122 -15.31 20.11 -3.71
N ASP A 123 -15.05 21.27 -4.28
CA ASP A 123 -13.71 21.90 -4.26
C ASP A 123 -13.21 22.19 -2.83
N ASP A 124 -14.10 22.67 -1.95
CA ASP A 124 -13.79 23.00 -0.57
C ASP A 124 -13.57 21.73 0.28
N ALA A 125 -14.36 20.69 0.02
CA ALA A 125 -14.16 19.38 0.63
C ALA A 125 -12.79 18.81 0.22
N ASN A 126 -12.51 18.75 -1.07
CA ASN A 126 -11.25 18.22 -1.63
C ASN A 126 -10.03 18.97 -1.09
N TRP A 127 -10.10 20.30 -1.00
CA TRP A 127 -9.04 21.13 -0.44
C TRP A 127 -8.79 20.84 1.05
N LEU A 128 -9.86 20.77 1.85
CA LEU A 128 -9.77 20.48 3.29
C LEU A 128 -9.17 19.08 3.53
N GLU A 129 -9.61 18.10 2.76
CA GLU A 129 -9.16 16.71 2.82
C GLU A 129 -7.66 16.60 2.56
N TRP A 130 -7.17 17.23 1.49
CA TRP A 130 -5.75 17.27 1.16
C TRP A 130 -4.93 17.99 2.24
N ARG A 131 -5.43 19.11 2.79
CA ARG A 131 -4.78 19.82 3.90
C ARG A 131 -4.68 18.96 5.14
N GLN A 132 -5.74 18.24 5.48
CA GLN A 132 -5.77 17.39 6.65
C GLN A 132 -4.83 16.19 6.49
N ALA A 133 -4.79 15.56 5.32
CA ALA A 133 -3.85 14.49 5.01
C ALA A 133 -2.39 14.94 5.20
N ASN A 134 -2.03 16.12 4.67
CA ASN A 134 -0.69 16.68 4.86
C ASN A 134 -0.33 16.90 6.34
N LEU A 135 -1.25 17.45 7.13
CA LEU A 135 -1.03 17.60 8.57
C LEU A 135 -0.85 16.25 9.26
N ASN A 136 -1.68 15.25 8.94
CA ASN A 136 -1.61 13.92 9.53
C ASN A 136 -0.30 13.18 9.19
N VAL A 137 0.26 13.45 8.00
CA VAL A 137 1.55 12.89 7.57
C VAL A 137 2.71 13.53 8.33
N TYR A 138 2.76 14.86 8.39
CA TYR A 138 3.93 15.55 8.92
C TYR A 138 3.92 15.73 10.44
N LEU A 139 2.76 15.81 11.09
CA LEU A 139 2.70 15.99 12.55
C LEU A 139 3.48 14.90 13.32
N PRO A 140 3.32 13.59 13.00
CA PRO A 140 4.13 12.53 13.62
C PRO A 140 5.62 12.65 13.27
N ILE A 141 5.94 13.01 12.02
CA ILE A 141 7.33 13.19 11.59
C ILE A 141 7.99 14.31 12.38
N CYS A 142 7.26 15.38 12.71
CA CYS A 142 7.77 16.57 13.38
C CYS A 142 7.97 16.45 14.89
N GLU A 143 7.73 15.27 15.47
CA GLU A 143 8.07 14.97 16.85
C GLU A 143 9.58 14.66 16.95
N LYS A 144 10.39 15.66 17.33
CA LYS A 144 11.87 15.60 17.25
C LYS A 144 12.52 14.44 18.00
N ASP A 145 11.90 14.00 19.08
CA ASP A 145 12.41 12.91 19.91
C ASP A 145 11.88 11.53 19.46
N SER A 146 11.09 11.49 18.37
CA SER A 146 10.53 10.24 17.83
C SER A 146 11.53 9.52 16.93
N ASP A 147 11.45 8.19 16.95
CA ASP A 147 12.14 7.31 16.00
C ASP A 147 11.80 7.67 14.54
N LEU A 148 10.55 8.07 14.28
CA LEU A 148 10.07 8.47 12.95
C LEU A 148 10.79 9.73 12.42
N TYR A 149 11.04 10.74 13.27
CA TYR A 149 11.82 11.93 12.90
C TYR A 149 13.24 11.53 12.49
N SER A 150 13.93 10.72 13.30
CA SER A 150 15.29 10.28 12.97
C SER A 150 15.36 9.47 11.67
N LYS A 151 14.40 8.56 11.46
CA LYS A 151 14.32 7.76 10.24
C LYS A 151 14.02 8.61 9.02
N PHE A 152 13.09 9.56 9.11
CA PHE A 152 12.80 10.49 8.02
C PHE A 152 14.04 11.33 7.70
N LEU A 153 14.71 11.89 8.70
CA LEU A 153 15.91 12.69 8.51
C LEU A 153 17.02 11.90 7.79
N SER A 154 17.18 10.61 8.09
CA SER A 154 18.17 9.75 7.45
C SER A 154 17.82 9.33 6.02
N SER A 155 16.54 9.40 5.61
CA SER A 155 16.04 8.82 4.36
C SER A 155 15.36 9.82 3.41
N MET A 156 15.05 11.04 3.85
CA MET A 156 14.23 12.02 3.12
C MET A 156 14.77 12.36 1.71
N THR A 157 16.09 12.44 1.53
CA THR A 157 16.70 12.70 0.21
C THR A 157 16.41 11.55 -0.75
N CYS A 158 16.54 10.30 -0.29
CA CYS A 158 16.28 9.13 -1.11
C CYS A 158 14.79 8.98 -1.42
N ILE A 159 13.93 9.17 -0.42
CA ILE A 159 12.46 9.18 -0.60
C ILE A 159 12.05 10.21 -1.66
N LYS A 160 12.59 11.44 -1.58
CA LYS A 160 12.29 12.48 -2.56
C LYS A 160 12.70 12.10 -3.98
N ASN A 161 13.86 11.46 -4.15
CA ASN A 161 14.33 11.05 -5.47
C ASN A 161 13.39 10.01 -6.09
N ILE A 162 12.96 9.02 -5.31
CA ILE A 162 11.97 8.04 -5.78
C ILE A 162 10.66 8.73 -6.16
N LEU A 163 10.17 9.67 -5.37
CA LEU A 163 8.91 10.35 -5.67
C LEU A 163 8.99 11.32 -6.85
N LYS A 164 10.16 11.89 -7.15
CA LYS A 164 10.37 12.82 -8.26
C LYS A 164 10.35 12.12 -9.62
N ASP A 165 10.73 10.85 -9.68
CA ASP A 165 10.85 10.09 -10.92
C ASP A 165 9.48 9.53 -11.41
N SER A 166 8.38 10.26 -11.18
CA SER A 166 7.00 9.93 -11.62
C SER A 166 6.47 8.55 -11.17
N PHE A 167 6.96 8.06 -10.04
CA PHE A 167 7.05 6.63 -9.77
C PHE A 167 5.78 5.94 -9.27
N MET A 168 4.79 6.66 -8.73
CA MET A 168 3.67 5.98 -8.05
C MET A 168 2.61 5.40 -9.01
N GLU A 169 2.53 5.88 -10.25
CA GLU A 169 1.46 5.49 -11.18
C GLU A 169 1.90 4.34 -12.09
N GLU A 170 2.83 4.56 -13.02
CA GLU A 170 3.22 3.52 -14.00
C GLU A 170 3.97 2.34 -13.37
N SER A 171 4.82 2.59 -12.35
CA SER A 171 5.67 1.52 -11.81
C SER A 171 4.94 0.53 -10.91
N CYS A 172 3.77 0.92 -10.38
CA CYS A 172 2.98 0.06 -9.49
C CYS A 172 1.73 -0.53 -10.14
N GLU A 173 1.30 -0.03 -11.30
CA GLU A 173 0.14 -0.54 -12.03
C GLU A 173 0.29 -2.03 -12.36
N SER A 174 1.38 -2.43 -13.00
CA SER A 174 1.66 -3.83 -13.30
C SER A 174 1.63 -4.74 -12.05
N ALA A 175 2.17 -4.27 -10.92
CA ALA A 175 2.18 -5.03 -9.67
C ALA A 175 0.77 -5.16 -9.05
N VAL A 176 -0.10 -4.18 -9.29
CA VAL A 176 -1.51 -4.23 -8.89
C VAL A 176 -2.26 -5.20 -9.80
N ASP A 177 -2.08 -5.11 -11.11
CA ASP A 177 -2.73 -6.00 -12.09
C ASP A 177 -2.35 -7.46 -11.89
N ASP A 178 -1.06 -7.75 -11.68
CA ASP A 178 -0.59 -9.10 -11.35
C ASP A 178 -1.29 -9.65 -10.09
N ALA A 179 -1.47 -8.81 -9.07
CA ALA A 179 -2.15 -9.21 -7.84
C ALA A 179 -3.66 -9.43 -8.05
N PHE A 180 -4.31 -8.61 -8.89
CA PHE A 180 -5.70 -8.83 -9.29
C PHE A 180 -5.87 -10.13 -10.07
N HIS A 181 -4.96 -10.43 -11.00
CA HIS A 181 -4.99 -11.68 -11.75
C HIS A 181 -4.85 -12.90 -10.82
N VAL A 182 -3.98 -12.84 -9.80
CA VAL A 182 -3.88 -13.91 -8.79
C VAL A 182 -5.16 -14.05 -7.94
N LEU A 183 -5.92 -12.97 -7.78
CA LEU A 183 -7.17 -12.94 -7.00
C LEU A 183 -8.44 -13.14 -7.84
N GLU A 184 -8.34 -13.22 -9.17
CA GLU A 184 -9.45 -13.17 -10.12
C GLU A 184 -10.55 -14.18 -9.75
N GLU A 185 -10.22 -15.46 -9.61
CA GLU A 185 -11.21 -16.49 -9.24
C GLU A 185 -11.89 -16.26 -7.88
N ARG A 186 -11.22 -15.57 -6.94
CA ARG A 186 -11.79 -15.27 -5.61
C ARG A 186 -12.74 -14.07 -5.71
N LEU A 187 -12.33 -13.03 -6.43
CA LEU A 187 -13.13 -11.85 -6.71
C LEU A 187 -14.41 -12.24 -7.45
N ASP A 188 -14.28 -13.00 -8.54
CA ASP A 188 -15.42 -13.46 -9.36
C ASP A 188 -16.43 -14.24 -8.53
N ARG A 189 -15.96 -15.17 -7.69
CA ARG A 189 -16.86 -15.97 -6.83
C ARG A 189 -17.57 -15.12 -5.79
N ARG A 190 -16.87 -14.15 -5.20
CA ARG A 190 -17.43 -13.30 -4.13
C ARG A 190 -18.39 -12.26 -4.66
N LEU A 191 -18.06 -11.66 -5.80
CA LEU A 191 -18.77 -10.53 -6.37
C LEU A 191 -19.84 -10.95 -7.38
N LYS A 192 -20.02 -12.26 -7.59
CA LYS A 192 -21.04 -12.79 -8.50
C LYS A 192 -22.45 -12.35 -8.10
N GLY A 193 -23.06 -11.54 -8.96
CA GLY A 193 -24.43 -11.05 -8.74
C GLY A 193 -24.52 -9.86 -7.79
N GLU A 194 -23.39 -9.31 -7.34
CA GLU A 194 -23.34 -8.04 -6.64
C GLU A 194 -23.55 -6.87 -7.63
N ASN A 195 -23.90 -5.70 -7.10
CA ASN A 195 -24.01 -4.48 -7.91
C ASN A 195 -22.65 -3.80 -8.08
N ASN A 196 -22.57 -2.86 -9.04
CA ASN A 196 -21.33 -2.15 -9.34
C ASN A 196 -20.76 -1.40 -8.13
N THR A 197 -21.60 -0.84 -7.25
CA THR A 197 -21.13 -0.13 -6.06
C THR A 197 -20.35 -1.04 -5.11
N VAL A 198 -20.81 -2.28 -4.92
CA VAL A 198 -20.09 -3.27 -4.10
C VAL A 198 -18.80 -3.70 -4.80
N ILE A 199 -18.85 -3.95 -6.12
CA ILE A 199 -17.66 -4.31 -6.90
C ILE A 199 -16.59 -3.21 -6.79
N ASP A 200 -16.96 -1.96 -7.06
CA ASP A 200 -16.10 -0.80 -6.98
C ASP A 200 -15.50 -0.64 -5.58
N LEU A 201 -16.27 -0.92 -4.52
CA LEU A 201 -15.78 -0.85 -3.14
C LEU A 201 -14.63 -1.84 -2.88
N TYR A 202 -14.77 -3.09 -3.33
CA TYR A 202 -13.72 -4.10 -3.18
C TYR A 202 -12.50 -3.77 -4.05
N GLU A 203 -12.71 -3.42 -5.33
CA GLU A 203 -11.63 -3.06 -6.25
C GLU A 203 -10.86 -1.83 -5.76
N ASN A 204 -11.55 -0.78 -5.30
CA ASN A 204 -10.91 0.44 -4.81
C ASN A 204 -10.12 0.21 -3.53
N CYS A 205 -10.65 -0.59 -2.60
CA CYS A 205 -9.92 -0.96 -1.38
C CYS A 205 -8.65 -1.76 -1.71
N LEU A 206 -8.76 -2.82 -2.52
CA LEU A 206 -7.64 -3.66 -2.91
C LEU A 206 -6.57 -2.91 -3.70
N SER A 207 -6.96 -2.23 -4.78
CA SER A 207 -6.03 -1.48 -5.64
C SER A 207 -5.23 -0.46 -4.85
N SER A 208 -5.88 0.26 -3.92
CA SER A 208 -5.23 1.25 -3.07
C SER A 208 -4.23 0.62 -2.09
N LEU A 209 -4.59 -0.50 -1.46
CA LEU A 209 -3.69 -1.23 -0.57
C LEU A 209 -2.49 -1.77 -1.33
N LEU A 210 -2.72 -2.39 -2.50
CA LEU A 210 -1.68 -2.99 -3.33
C LEU A 210 -0.72 -1.92 -3.89
N ALA A 211 -1.24 -0.79 -4.34
CA ALA A 211 -0.41 0.31 -4.81
C ALA A 211 0.42 0.92 -3.67
N CYS A 212 -0.16 1.11 -2.48
CA CYS A 212 0.62 1.51 -1.30
C CYS A 212 1.71 0.49 -0.96
N ASN A 213 1.38 -0.80 -1.04
CA ASN A 213 2.32 -1.89 -0.77
C ASN A 213 3.50 -1.89 -1.75
N CYS A 214 3.22 -1.68 -3.04
CA CYS A 214 4.23 -1.50 -4.06
C CYS A 214 5.13 -0.31 -3.74
N GLY A 215 4.56 0.87 -3.46
CA GLY A 215 5.31 2.06 -3.08
C GLY A 215 6.20 1.86 -1.85
N ILE A 216 5.71 1.17 -0.81
CA ILE A 216 6.50 0.82 0.38
C ILE A 216 7.68 -0.10 0.03
N ASN A 217 7.42 -1.15 -0.76
CA ASN A 217 8.44 -2.12 -1.12
C ASN A 217 9.51 -1.53 -2.05
N LEU A 218 9.10 -0.62 -2.93
CA LEU A 218 10.00 0.16 -3.76
C LEU A 218 10.96 0.99 -2.90
N HIS A 219 10.42 1.79 -1.98
CA HIS A 219 11.26 2.61 -1.08
C HIS A 219 12.12 1.74 -0.16
N PHE A 220 11.63 0.58 0.25
CA PHE A 220 12.44 -0.38 0.99
C PHE A 220 13.63 -0.88 0.18
N ARG A 221 13.40 -1.27 -1.08
CA ARG A 221 14.42 -1.80 -1.99
C ARG A 221 15.52 -0.77 -2.25
N ASP A 222 15.13 0.48 -2.50
CA ASP A 222 16.04 1.50 -3.02
C ASP A 222 16.60 2.41 -1.92
N CYS A 223 15.89 2.59 -0.79
CA CYS A 223 16.29 3.47 0.31
C CYS A 223 16.43 2.76 1.68
N GLY A 224 16.13 1.46 1.77
CA GLY A 224 16.31 0.67 2.98
C GLY A 224 15.16 0.73 4.00
N SER A 225 15.39 0.13 5.17
CA SER A 225 14.37 -0.10 6.21
C SER A 225 13.79 1.17 6.82
N ASP A 226 14.60 2.22 6.96
CA ASP A 226 14.15 3.48 7.55
C ASP A 226 13.16 4.17 6.62
N ALA A 227 13.46 4.22 5.32
CA ALA A 227 12.54 4.72 4.31
C ALA A 227 11.25 3.90 4.25
N ARG A 228 11.34 2.57 4.32
CA ARG A 228 10.16 1.68 4.41
C ARG A 228 9.25 2.09 5.58
N THR A 229 9.84 2.30 6.75
CA THR A 229 9.10 2.68 7.97
C THR A 229 8.42 4.03 7.79
N VAL A 230 9.15 5.02 7.27
CA VAL A 230 8.60 6.37 7.08
C VAL A 230 7.48 6.35 6.05
N VAL A 231 7.72 5.82 4.86
CA VAL A 231 6.72 5.79 3.77
C VAL A 231 5.49 4.99 4.19
N PHE A 232 5.66 3.89 4.92
CA PHE A 232 4.55 3.17 5.50
C PHE A 232 3.67 4.06 6.40
N GLN A 233 4.28 4.85 7.28
CA GLN A 233 3.53 5.77 8.16
C GLN A 233 2.92 6.94 7.38
N MET A 234 3.64 7.51 6.41
CA MET A 234 3.12 8.56 5.53
C MET A 234 1.85 8.10 4.79
N LEU A 235 1.92 6.95 4.10
CA LEU A 235 0.78 6.39 3.37
C LEU A 235 -0.36 5.93 4.28
N LYS A 236 -0.04 5.44 5.49
CA LYS A 236 -1.05 5.10 6.51
C LYS A 236 -1.84 6.34 6.91
N SER A 237 -1.16 7.45 7.17
CA SER A 237 -1.75 8.71 7.64
C SER A 237 -2.41 9.54 6.53
N ALA A 238 -2.01 9.34 5.28
CA ALA A 238 -2.53 10.09 4.14
C ALA A 238 -3.95 9.69 3.72
N GLN A 239 -4.43 8.51 4.13
CA GLN A 239 -5.72 7.97 3.70
C GLN A 239 -6.62 7.60 4.88
N ASP A 240 -7.93 7.84 4.73
CA ASP A 240 -8.91 7.27 5.65
C ASP A 240 -9.24 5.83 5.24
N TRP A 241 -8.45 4.90 5.76
CA TRP A 241 -8.66 3.47 5.56
C TRP A 241 -10.00 2.99 6.13
N LYS A 242 -10.68 3.75 7.00
CA LYS A 242 -12.00 3.38 7.47
C LYS A 242 -13.06 3.53 6.40
N ARG A 243 -13.02 4.63 5.65
CA ARG A 243 -13.89 4.86 4.50
C ARG A 243 -13.46 4.03 3.30
N LYS A 244 -12.15 3.97 3.02
CA LYS A 244 -11.66 3.28 1.81
C LYS A 244 -11.81 1.76 1.87
N CYS A 245 -11.68 1.22 3.08
CA CYS A 245 -11.86 -0.21 3.36
C CYS A 245 -12.79 -0.34 4.60
N PRO A 246 -14.10 -0.23 4.41
CA PRO A 246 -15.06 -0.30 5.51
C PRO A 246 -15.08 -1.67 6.18
N SER A 247 -15.55 -1.70 7.43
CA SER A 247 -15.41 -2.86 8.32
C SER A 247 -16.09 -4.13 7.81
N ASP A 248 -17.15 -3.98 7.02
CA ASP A 248 -17.91 -5.06 6.38
C ASP A 248 -17.08 -5.86 5.37
N ILE A 249 -16.12 -5.24 4.68
CA ILE A 249 -15.27 -5.94 3.70
C ILE A 249 -13.88 -6.31 4.26
N ARG A 250 -13.44 -5.70 5.38
CA ARG A 250 -12.06 -5.82 5.88
C ARG A 250 -11.58 -7.25 6.11
N SER A 251 -12.43 -8.11 6.67
CA SER A 251 -12.04 -9.49 6.97
C SER A 251 -11.70 -10.27 5.70
N GLU A 252 -12.51 -10.10 4.64
CA GLU A 252 -12.28 -10.74 3.35
C GLU A 252 -11.03 -10.18 2.66
N ILE A 253 -10.86 -8.85 2.68
CA ILE A 253 -9.67 -8.19 2.14
C ILE A 253 -8.40 -8.68 2.85
N LEU A 254 -8.42 -8.80 4.18
CA LEU A 254 -7.30 -9.33 4.95
C LEU A 254 -6.96 -10.78 4.54
N GLU A 255 -7.97 -11.64 4.38
CA GLU A 255 -7.77 -13.01 3.90
C GLU A 255 -7.11 -13.03 2.51
N TRP A 256 -7.55 -12.16 1.60
CA TRP A 256 -7.00 -12.10 0.25
C TRP A 256 -5.57 -11.58 0.24
N LEU A 257 -5.23 -10.61 1.08
CA LEU A 257 -3.84 -10.18 1.26
C LEU A 257 -2.99 -11.29 1.91
N ASP A 258 -3.55 -12.09 2.83
CA ASP A 258 -2.86 -13.26 3.40
C ASP A 258 -2.61 -14.35 2.36
N TYR A 259 -3.59 -14.60 1.50
CA TYR A 259 -3.44 -15.47 0.35
C TYR A 259 -2.35 -14.97 -0.61
N LEU A 260 -2.38 -13.69 -1.01
CA LEU A 260 -1.36 -13.09 -1.88
C LEU A 260 0.04 -13.17 -1.28
N SER A 261 0.17 -12.88 0.02
CA SER A 261 1.46 -12.96 0.72
C SER A 261 2.01 -14.40 0.72
N SER A 262 1.13 -15.38 0.92
CA SER A 262 1.49 -16.80 0.87
C SER A 262 1.87 -17.25 -0.54
N PHE A 263 1.11 -16.82 -1.55
CA PHE A 263 1.32 -17.16 -2.96
C PHE A 263 2.63 -16.58 -3.49
N THR A 264 2.86 -15.28 -3.28
CA THR A 264 4.04 -14.56 -3.76
C THR A 264 5.28 -14.77 -2.88
N ARG A 265 5.10 -15.31 -1.65
CA ARG A 265 6.13 -15.38 -0.60
C ARG A 265 6.72 -14.01 -0.25
N ARG A 266 5.94 -12.95 -0.42
CA ARG A 266 6.32 -11.58 -0.09
C ARG A 266 5.50 -11.08 1.08
N ASP A 267 6.13 -10.29 1.94
CA ASP A 267 5.43 -9.58 3.00
C ASP A 267 4.53 -8.48 2.41
N ILE A 268 3.36 -8.29 3.02
CA ILE A 268 2.37 -7.28 2.62
C ILE A 268 2.08 -6.41 3.85
N PRO A 269 2.97 -5.45 4.18
CA PRO A 269 2.85 -4.62 5.38
C PRO A 269 1.53 -3.84 5.46
N VAL A 270 0.92 -3.47 4.33
CA VAL A 270 -0.32 -2.67 4.30
C VAL A 270 -1.52 -3.34 4.98
N LYS A 271 -1.46 -4.66 5.26
CA LYS A 271 -2.47 -5.33 6.11
C LYS A 271 -2.65 -4.63 7.46
N ASP A 272 -1.58 -4.09 8.00
CA ASP A 272 -1.57 -3.39 9.28
C ASP A 272 -2.30 -2.02 9.24
N TYR A 273 -2.73 -1.56 8.06
CA TYR A 273 -3.66 -0.43 7.92
C TYR A 273 -5.06 -0.83 8.39
N LEU A 274 -5.45 -2.07 8.13
CA LEU A 274 -6.80 -2.58 8.39
C LEU A 274 -6.97 -3.16 9.80
N LYS A 275 -5.88 -3.65 10.43
CA LYS A 275 -5.92 -4.30 11.74
C LYS A 275 -6.23 -3.35 12.90
N THR A 276 -5.96 -2.05 12.77
CA THR A 276 -6.00 -1.10 13.89
C THR A 276 -7.39 -0.74 14.46
N ASN A 277 -8.48 -1.41 14.07
CA ASN A 277 -9.83 -1.15 14.61
C ASN A 277 -10.74 -2.40 14.64
N ILE A 278 -10.23 -3.58 15.03
CA ILE A 278 -11.06 -4.76 15.34
C ILE A 278 -11.32 -4.76 16.86
N PHE A 279 -12.15 -3.85 17.35
CA PHE A 279 -12.71 -3.87 18.71
C PHE A 279 -14.11 -3.28 18.69
#